data_AF-A0A183GI65-F1
#
_entry.id   AF-A0A183GI65-F1
#
_cell.length_a   1.000
_cell.length_b   1.000
_cell.length_c   1.000
_cell.angle_alpha   90.00
_cell.angle_beta   90.00
_cell.angle_gamma   90.00
#
_symmetry.space_group_name_H-M   'P 1'
#
loop_
_entity.id
_entity.type
_entity.pdbx_description
1 polymer ?
#
loop_
_entity_poly.entity_id
_entity_poly.type
_entity_poly.pdbx_seq_one_letter_code
_entity_poly.pdbx_strand_id
1 'polypeptide(L)'
;MDIVGYRFLISAGFADILLLVNYGIWPGVTILFKSEIISKNSRHWLQLYLDWAWFSMVWHYAVVSWSRWSAIRTPHSFRCQSRRHSYSICVCCYFVSLIEVLATHFQPWYVTFYYEPSTYGMMAEDFPLYLHGGQSTMFLTYHMIAIIPPLIFYM
;
A
#
# COMPACT_ATOMS: atom_id res chain seq x y z
N MET A 1 -15.45 -9.60 -26.06
CA MET A 1 -15.13 -8.19 -25.74
C MET A 1 -14.48 -8.19 -24.37
N ASP A 2 -13.20 -7.85 -24.26
CA ASP A 2 -12.59 -7.64 -22.94
C ASP A 2 -13.09 -6.33 -22.33
N ILE A 3 -13.52 -6.37 -21.07
CA ILE A 3 -13.83 -5.16 -20.31
C ILE A 3 -12.51 -4.58 -19.80
N VAL A 4 -12.06 -3.45 -20.35
CA VAL A 4 -10.77 -2.82 -19.98
C VAL A 4 -10.65 -2.56 -18.49
N GLY A 5 -11.74 -2.13 -17.83
CA GLY A 5 -11.81 -1.93 -16.39
C GLY A 5 -11.50 -3.17 -15.55
N TYR A 6 -11.83 -4.37 -16.05
CA TYR A 6 -11.59 -5.62 -15.33
C TYR A 6 -10.09 -5.91 -15.14
N ARG A 7 -9.23 -5.41 -16.03
CA ARG A 7 -7.78 -5.57 -15.92
C ARG A 7 -7.20 -4.86 -14.70
N PHE A 8 -7.73 -3.67 -14.39
CA PHE A 8 -7.34 -2.91 -13.20
C PHE A 8 -7.85 -3.56 -11.92
N LEU A 9 -9.08 -4.12 -11.95
CA LEU A 9 -9.65 -4.86 -10.83
C LEU A 9 -8.86 -6.14 -10.51
N ILE A 10 -8.41 -6.88 -11.52
CA ILE A 10 -7.55 -8.05 -11.30
C ILE A 10 -6.24 -7.64 -10.62
N SER A 11 -5.58 -6.58 -11.11
CA SER A 11 -4.33 -6.11 -10.51
C SER A 11 -4.52 -5.66 -9.06
N ALA A 12 -5.59 -4.91 -8.79
CA ALA A 12 -5.94 -4.50 -7.42
C ALA A 12 -6.26 -5.72 -6.52
N GLY A 13 -6.96 -6.73 -7.04
CA GLY A 13 -7.25 -7.96 -6.30
C GLY A 13 -6.00 -8.74 -5.89
N PHE A 14 -4.95 -8.76 -6.73
CA PHE A 14 -3.66 -9.31 -6.32
C PHE A 14 -3.02 -8.52 -5.18
N ALA A 15 -3.10 -7.19 -5.20
CA ALA A 15 -2.62 -6.35 -4.12
C ALA A 15 -3.43 -6.57 -2.82
N ASP A 16 -4.75 -6.75 -2.90
CA ASP A 16 -5.58 -7.08 -1.75
C ASP A 16 -5.22 -8.44 -1.13
N ILE A 17 -4.99 -9.47 -1.96
CA ILE A 17 -4.54 -10.78 -1.47
C ILE A 17 -3.18 -10.65 -0.78
N LEU A 18 -2.26 -9.85 -1.35
CA LEU A 18 -0.96 -9.58 -0.76
C LEU A 18 -1.11 -8.93 0.63
N LEU A 19 -1.99 -7.94 0.77
CA LEU A 19 -2.28 -7.30 2.05
C LEU A 19 -2.96 -8.26 3.04
N LEU A 20 -3.88 -9.11 2.59
CA LEU A 20 -4.51 -10.10 3.45
C LEU A 20 -3.48 -11.05 4.06
N VAL A 21 -2.50 -11.49 3.26
CA VAL A 21 -1.41 -12.33 3.77
C VAL A 21 -0.55 -11.54 4.77
N ASN A 22 -0.17 -10.31 4.43
CA ASN A 22 0.78 -9.50 5.19
C ASN A 22 0.22 -8.90 6.50
N TYR A 23 -1.03 -8.45 6.48
CA TYR A 23 -1.67 -7.76 7.61
C TYR A 23 -2.79 -8.59 8.27
N GLY A 24 -3.26 -9.66 7.64
CA GLY A 24 -4.27 -10.56 8.21
C GLY A 24 -3.66 -11.86 8.72
N ILE A 25 -3.14 -12.68 7.81
CA ILE A 25 -2.69 -14.04 8.13
C ILE A 25 -1.42 -14.02 8.97
N TRP A 26 -0.38 -13.31 8.51
CA TRP A 26 0.92 -13.31 9.19
C TRP A 26 0.86 -12.78 10.64
N PRO A 27 0.20 -11.63 10.91
CA PRO A 27 0.02 -11.15 12.28
C PRO A 27 -0.85 -12.09 13.12
N GLY A 28 -1.91 -12.65 12.52
CA GLY A 28 -2.78 -13.62 13.19
C GLY A 28 -2.01 -14.85 13.67
N VAL A 29 -1.13 -15.40 12.83
CA VAL A 29 -0.24 -16.51 13.20
C VAL A 29 0.70 -16.09 14.33
N THR A 30 1.36 -14.94 14.21
CA THR A 30 2.29 -14.40 15.22
C THR A 30 1.62 -14.26 16.60
N ILE A 31 0.38 -13.76 16.62
CA ILE A 31 -0.44 -13.61 17.82
C ILE A 31 -0.83 -14.98 18.41
N LEU A 32 -1.33 -15.90 17.58
CA LEU A 32 -1.80 -17.22 18.04
C LEU A 32 -0.68 -18.04 18.68
N PHE A 33 0.53 -17.97 18.12
CA PHE A 33 1.69 -18.69 18.64
C PHE A 33 2.44 -17.96 19.75
N LYS A 34 2.03 -16.72 20.10
CA LYS A 34 2.71 -15.84 21.07
C LYS A 34 4.24 -15.79 20.90
N SER A 35 4.69 -15.90 19.65
CA SER A 35 6.10 -16.02 19.32
C SER A 35 6.46 -14.88 18.41
N GLU A 36 7.52 -14.16 18.75
CA GLU A 36 8.11 -13.22 17.82
C GLU A 36 8.82 -14.01 16.72
N ILE A 37 8.11 -14.30 15.63
CA ILE A 37 8.64 -15.08 14.50
C ILE A 37 9.76 -14.31 13.78
N ILE A 38 9.74 -12.98 13.87
CA ILE A 38 10.64 -12.09 13.14
C ILE A 38 11.82 -11.71 14.03
N SER A 39 13.04 -11.91 13.54
CA SER A 39 14.23 -11.48 14.27
C SER A 39 14.36 -9.95 14.25
N LYS A 40 14.94 -9.35 15.32
CA LYS A 40 15.14 -7.89 15.42
C LYS A 40 15.85 -7.29 14.20
N ASN A 41 16.88 -7.97 13.69
CA ASN A 41 17.65 -7.51 12.53
C ASN A 41 16.85 -7.55 11.22
N SER A 42 15.77 -8.34 11.16
CA SER A 42 14.91 -8.48 9.99
C SER A 42 13.72 -7.53 9.99
N ARG A 43 13.40 -6.90 11.13
CA ARG A 43 12.21 -6.03 11.28
C ARG A 43 12.22 -4.85 10.30
N HIS A 44 13.38 -4.22 10.12
CA HIS A 44 13.55 -3.10 9.19
C HIS A 44 13.19 -3.49 7.74
N TRP A 45 13.74 -4.61 7.26
CA TRP A 45 13.48 -5.12 5.91
C TRP A 45 12.03 -5.56 5.71
N LEU A 46 11.44 -6.17 6.74
CA LEU A 46 10.03 -6.54 6.70
C LEU A 46 9.15 -5.29 6.66
N GLN A 47 9.44 -4.27 7.48
CA GLN A 47 8.68 -3.03 7.47
C GLN A 47 8.74 -2.34 6.11
N LEU A 48 9.92 -2.28 5.47
CA LEU A 48 10.08 -1.77 4.11
C LEU A 48 9.14 -2.49 3.13
N TYR A 49 9.11 -3.83 3.20
CA TYR A 49 8.24 -4.65 2.36
C TYR A 49 6.75 -4.43 2.64
N LEU A 50 6.36 -4.33 3.92
CA LEU A 50 4.98 -4.09 4.33
C LEU A 50 4.49 -2.72 3.85
N ASP A 51 5.29 -1.67 4.07
CA ASP A 51 5.00 -0.32 3.60
C ASP A 51 4.89 -0.30 2.07
N TRP A 52 5.80 -0.98 1.36
CA TRP A 52 5.76 -1.06 -0.10
C TRP A 52 4.46 -1.70 -0.59
N ALA A 53 4.05 -2.82 0.01
CA ALA A 53 2.81 -3.50 -0.33
C ALA A 53 1.59 -2.60 -0.06
N TRP A 54 1.58 -1.89 1.07
CA TRP A 54 0.53 -0.96 1.45
C TRP A 54 0.39 0.20 0.47
N PHE A 55 1.47 0.93 0.21
CA PHE A 55 1.48 2.06 -0.74
C PHE A 55 1.11 1.59 -2.15
N SER A 56 1.58 0.42 -2.57
CA SER A 56 1.23 -0.14 -3.89
C SER A 56 -0.28 -0.29 -4.04
N MET A 57 -0.94 -0.80 -3.01
CA MET A 57 -2.39 -0.98 -3.00
C MET A 57 -3.15 0.36 -3.00
N VAL A 58 -2.69 1.34 -2.23
CA VAL A 58 -3.24 2.70 -2.23
C VAL A 58 -3.25 3.30 -3.65
N TRP A 59 -2.15 3.17 -4.39
CA TRP A 59 -2.08 3.64 -5.78
C TRP A 59 -2.99 2.83 -6.72
N HIS A 60 -3.18 1.53 -6.48
CA HIS A 60 -4.13 0.72 -7.25
C HIS A 60 -5.57 1.20 -7.05
N TYR A 61 -5.96 1.63 -5.85
CA TYR A 61 -7.28 2.23 -5.63
C TYR A 61 -7.49 3.52 -6.41
N ALA A 62 -6.48 4.39 -6.44
CA ALA A 62 -6.53 5.61 -7.25
C ALA A 62 -6.70 5.27 -8.74
N VAL A 63 -5.95 4.29 -9.26
CA VAL A 63 -6.04 3.83 -10.66
C VAL A 63 -7.40 3.19 -10.96
N VAL A 64 -7.93 2.36 -10.07
CA VAL A 64 -9.27 1.76 -10.24
C VAL A 64 -10.33 2.87 -10.30
N SER A 65 -10.26 3.86 -9.41
CA SER A 65 -11.18 4.99 -9.40
C SER A 65 -11.07 5.82 -10.68
N TRP A 66 -9.84 6.15 -11.10
CA TRP A 66 -9.58 6.82 -12.38
C TRP A 66 -10.13 6.03 -13.58
N SER A 67 -9.99 4.70 -13.59
CA SER A 67 -10.47 3.87 -14.69
C SER A 67 -11.99 3.94 -14.86
N ARG A 68 -12.75 4.05 -13.75
CA ARG A 68 -14.20 4.24 -13.75
C ARG A 68 -14.58 5.63 -14.27
N TRP A 69 -13.88 6.66 -13.81
CA TRP A 69 -14.07 8.02 -14.27
C TRP A 69 -13.80 8.17 -15.78
N SER A 70 -12.70 7.57 -16.27
CA SER A 70 -12.29 7.55 -17.68
C SER A 70 -13.33 6.84 -18.56
N ALA A 71 -13.92 5.75 -18.07
CA ALA A 71 -15.00 5.05 -18.76
C ALA A 71 -16.25 5.92 -18.99
N ILE A 72 -16.53 6.90 -18.12
CA ILE A 72 -17.66 7.82 -18.24
C ILE A 72 -17.30 9.04 -19.11
N ARG A 73 -16.15 9.66 -18.84
CA ARG A 73 -15.76 10.91 -19.51
C ARG A 73 -15.26 10.71 -20.94
N THR A 74 -14.52 9.65 -21.20
CA THR A 74 -13.89 9.40 -22.52
C THR A 74 -14.05 7.93 -22.97
N PRO A 75 -15.30 7.44 -23.10
CA PRO A 75 -15.60 6.01 -23.31
C PRO A 75 -14.96 5.42 -24.57
N HIS A 76 -14.87 6.20 -25.66
CA HIS A 76 -14.26 5.72 -26.90
C HIS A 76 -12.76 5.45 -26.74
N SER A 77 -12.03 6.37 -26.11
CA SER A 77 -10.60 6.21 -25.84
C SER A 77 -10.34 5.05 -24.87
N PHE A 78 -11.12 5.00 -23.78
CA PHE A 78 -10.99 3.96 -22.76
C PHE A 78 -11.22 2.55 -23.33
N ARG A 79 -12.22 2.37 -24.21
CA ARG A 79 -12.49 1.08 -24.86
C ARG A 79 -11.39 0.66 -25.84
N CYS A 80 -10.72 1.62 -26.48
CA CYS A 80 -9.63 1.36 -27.41
C CYS A 80 -8.25 1.20 -26.72
N GLN A 81 -8.20 1.28 -25.39
CA GLN A 81 -6.96 1.20 -24.64
C GLN A 81 -6.28 -0.18 -24.79
N SER A 82 -5.01 -0.15 -25.18
CA SER A 82 -4.22 -1.37 -25.36
C SER A 82 -3.99 -2.11 -24.04
N ARG A 83 -3.82 -3.44 -24.13
CA ARG A 83 -3.48 -4.29 -22.97
C ARG A 83 -2.16 -3.86 -22.34
N ARG A 84 -1.15 -3.59 -23.17
CA ARG A 84 0.18 -3.14 -22.72
C ARG A 84 0.08 -1.87 -21.89
N HIS A 85 -0.65 -0.87 -22.38
CA HIS A 85 -0.83 0.39 -21.65
C HIS A 85 -1.50 0.18 -20.29
N SER A 86 -2.53 -0.67 -20.23
CA SER A 86 -3.24 -0.98 -18.98
C SER A 86 -2.31 -1.62 -17.94
N TYR A 87 -1.53 -2.63 -18.35
CA TYR A 87 -0.57 -3.27 -17.45
C TYR A 87 0.60 -2.37 -17.07
N SER A 88 1.06 -1.50 -17.96
CA SER A 88 2.07 -0.50 -17.63
C SER A 88 1.60 0.42 -16.51
N ILE A 89 0.35 0.90 -16.55
CA ILE A 89 -0.22 1.73 -15.46
C ILE A 89 -0.22 0.96 -14.14
N CYS A 90 -0.67 -0.30 -14.13
CA CYS A 90 -0.66 -1.12 -12.92
C CYS A 90 0.77 -1.34 -12.37
N VAL A 91 1.73 -1.61 -13.25
CA VAL A 91 3.14 -1.77 -12.89
C VAL A 91 3.72 -0.48 -12.33
N CYS A 92 3.34 0.68 -12.88
CA CYS A 92 3.75 1.98 -12.37
C CYS A 92 3.35 2.19 -10.90
N CYS A 93 2.20 1.68 -10.44
CA CYS A 93 1.82 1.75 -9.03
C CYS A 93 2.91 1.16 -8.12
N TYR A 94 3.42 -0.04 -8.45
CA TYR A 94 4.47 -0.69 -7.67
C TYR A 94 5.79 0.08 -7.68
N PHE A 95 6.14 0.70 -8.81
CA PHE A 95 7.37 1.50 -8.92
C PHE A 95 7.28 2.82 -8.16
N VAL A 96 6.17 3.53 -8.26
CA VAL A 96 5.95 4.78 -7.51
C VAL A 96 6.02 4.49 -6.01
N SER A 97 5.33 3.45 -5.55
CA SER A 97 5.38 3.03 -4.14
C SER A 97 6.77 2.64 -3.69
N LEU A 98 7.54 1.93 -4.53
CA LEU A 98 8.92 1.59 -4.20
C LEU A 98 9.77 2.84 -4.00
N ILE A 99 9.65 3.83 -4.89
CA ILE A 99 10.37 5.11 -4.76
C ILE A 99 9.95 5.83 -3.48
N GLU A 100 8.66 5.90 -3.17
CA GLU A 100 8.14 6.54 -1.95
C GLU A 100 8.67 5.89 -0.68
N VAL A 101 8.64 4.56 -0.61
CA VAL A 101 9.16 3.83 0.55
C VAL A 101 10.66 4.01 0.67
N LEU A 102 11.44 3.89 -0.41
CA LEU A 102 12.89 4.10 -0.33
C LEU A 102 13.23 5.55 0.07
N ALA A 103 12.47 6.54 -0.38
CA ALA A 103 12.69 7.93 -0.02
C ALA A 103 12.41 8.21 1.47
N THR A 104 11.44 7.51 2.05
CA THR A 104 10.97 7.74 3.44
C THR A 104 11.64 6.84 4.46
N HIS A 105 11.92 5.59 4.11
CA HIS A 105 12.39 4.56 5.03
C HIS A 105 13.82 4.79 5.54
N PHE A 106 14.68 5.41 4.73
CA PHE A 106 16.07 5.71 5.11
C PHE A 106 16.25 7.08 5.78
N GLN A 107 15.15 7.73 6.17
CA GLN A 107 15.22 9.01 6.86
C GLN A 107 15.58 8.82 8.35
N PRO A 108 16.33 9.76 8.96
CA PRO A 108 16.80 9.63 10.34
C PRO A 108 15.67 9.64 11.39
N TRP A 109 14.48 10.08 11.00
CA TRP A 109 13.28 10.11 11.84
C TRP A 109 12.37 8.89 11.65
N TYR A 110 12.74 7.94 10.79
CA TYR A 110 11.94 6.76 10.53
C TYR A 110 12.13 5.71 11.64
N VAL A 111 11.03 5.24 12.19
CA VAL A 111 10.96 4.23 13.26
C VAL A 111 10.39 2.93 12.68
N THR A 112 11.05 1.82 12.99
CA THR A 112 10.59 0.49 12.61
C THR A 112 9.44 0.05 13.53
N PHE A 113 8.43 -0.59 12.95
CA PHE A 113 7.37 -1.25 13.71
C PHE A 113 7.62 -2.76 13.79
N TYR A 114 7.13 -3.37 14.85
CA TYR A 114 7.15 -4.82 15.02
C TYR A 114 5.87 -5.29 15.68
N TYR A 115 5.49 -6.53 15.41
CA TYR A 115 4.35 -7.15 16.08
C TYR A 115 4.76 -7.62 17.47
N GLU A 116 4.13 -7.05 18.48
CA GLU A 116 4.29 -7.46 19.87
C GLU A 116 3.12 -8.41 20.23
N PRO A 117 3.38 -9.72 20.41
CA PRO A 117 2.31 -10.70 20.61
C PRO A 117 1.48 -10.47 21.87
N SER A 118 2.06 -9.81 22.88
CA SER A 118 1.38 -9.53 24.14
C SER A 118 0.36 -8.38 24.05
N THR A 119 0.56 -7.44 23.12
CA THR A 119 -0.32 -6.28 22.91
C THR A 119 -1.28 -6.45 21.73
N TYR A 120 -1.25 -7.60 21.06
CA TYR A 120 -2.10 -7.92 19.90
C TYR A 120 -2.00 -6.90 18.75
N GLY A 121 -0.86 -6.24 18.60
CA GLY A 121 -0.70 -5.14 17.64
C GLY A 121 0.74 -4.83 17.25
N MET A 122 0.89 -3.89 16.31
CA MET A 122 2.19 -3.33 15.95
C MET A 122 2.60 -2.23 16.93
N MET A 123 3.82 -2.31 17.43
CA MET A 123 4.44 -1.34 18.32
C MET A 123 5.62 -0.67 17.62
N ALA A 124 5.81 0.62 17.85
CA ALA A 124 7.00 1.34 17.41
C ALA A 124 8.19 0.94 18.30
N GLU A 125 9.38 0.80 17.72
CA GLU A 125 10.60 0.58 18.52
C GLU A 125 10.94 1.78 19.41
N ASP A 126 10.66 3.00 18.95
CA ASP A 126 10.83 4.25 19.68
C ASP A 126 9.57 5.12 19.56
N PHE A 127 8.72 5.09 20.58
CA PHE A 127 7.46 5.84 20.62
C PHE A 127 7.66 7.36 20.62
N PRO A 128 8.54 7.95 21.48
CA PRO A 128 8.85 9.38 21.42
C PRO A 128 9.31 9.84 20.04
N LEU A 129 10.21 9.10 19.40
CA LEU A 129 10.70 9.44 18.07
C LEU A 129 9.61 9.30 17.00
N TYR A 130 8.74 8.30 17.09
CA TYR A 130 7.62 8.16 16.17
C TYR A 130 6.66 9.37 16.26
N LEU A 131 6.32 9.79 17.47
CA LEU A 131 5.37 10.89 17.71
C LEU A 131 5.94 12.25 17.33
N HIS A 132 7.22 12.52 17.64
CA HIS A 132 7.83 13.85 17.48
C HIS A 132 8.83 13.96 16.33
N GLY A 133 9.35 12.86 15.80
CA GLY A 133 10.35 12.82 14.73
C GLY A 133 9.80 13.11 13.34
N GLY A 134 8.48 12.99 13.16
CA GLY A 134 7.79 13.37 11.91
C GLY A 134 7.24 12.19 11.12
N GLN A 135 7.55 10.94 11.49
CA GLN A 135 6.97 9.76 10.84
C GLN A 135 5.45 9.68 11.03
N SER A 136 4.94 10.02 12.22
CA SER A 136 3.49 10.10 12.50
C SER A 136 2.78 11.10 11.56
N THR A 137 3.35 12.30 11.41
CA THR A 137 2.85 13.36 10.50
C THR A 137 2.94 12.92 9.05
N MET A 138 4.02 12.25 8.65
CA MET A 138 4.19 11.69 7.31
C MET A 138 3.08 10.69 7.02
N PHE A 139 2.87 9.69 7.88
CA PHE A 139 1.81 8.71 7.71
C PHE A 139 0.44 9.38 7.60
N LEU A 140 0.11 10.31 8.48
CA LEU A 140 -1.17 11.03 8.42
C LEU A 140 -1.33 11.78 7.09
N THR A 141 -0.30 12.49 6.66
CA THR A 141 -0.31 13.26 5.41
C THR A 141 -0.54 12.36 4.20
N TYR A 142 0.18 11.24 4.11
CA TYR A 142 0.02 10.29 3.01
C TYR A 142 -1.36 9.63 3.02
N HIS A 143 -1.90 9.26 4.18
CA HIS A 143 -3.26 8.71 4.27
C HIS A 143 -4.31 9.72 3.83
N MET A 144 -4.16 11.00 4.19
CA MET A 144 -5.08 12.05 3.76
C MET A 144 -4.99 12.29 2.25
N ILE A 145 -3.79 12.34 1.68
CA ILE A 145 -3.58 12.49 0.23
C ILE A 145 -4.16 11.29 -0.52
N ALA A 146 -3.98 10.07 -0.01
CA ALA A 146 -4.47 8.83 -0.61
C ALA A 146 -6.00 8.79 -0.77
N ILE A 147 -6.74 9.47 0.10
CA ILE A 147 -8.21 9.51 0.07
C ILE A 147 -8.74 10.46 -1.02
N ILE A 148 -7.96 11.48 -1.40
CA ILE A 148 -8.41 12.53 -2.32
C ILE A 148 -8.72 11.99 -3.73
N PRO A 149 -7.84 11.22 -4.41
CA PRO A 149 -8.11 10.74 -5.77
C PRO A 149 -9.38 9.88 -5.86
N PRO A 150 -9.61 8.89 -4.97
CA PRO A 150 -10.87 8.16 -4.95
C PRO A 150 -12.08 9.07 -4.82
N LEU A 151 -12.07 10.06 -3.91
CA LEU A 151 -13.20 10.98 -3.75
C LEU A 151 -13.49 11.80 -5.01
N ILE A 152 -12.46 12.35 -5.65
CA ILE A 152 -12.60 13.15 -6.88
C ILE A 152 -13.11 12.30 -8.04
N PHE A 153 -12.68 11.05 -8.16
CA PHE A 153 -13.07 10.19 -9.27
C PHE A 153 -14.40 9.45 -9.07
N TYR A 154 -14.90 9.37 -7.83
CA TYR A 154 -16.17 8.72 -7.51
C TYR A 154 -17.37 9.69 -7.46
N MET A 155 -17.14 10.98 -7.23
CA MET A 155 -18.15 12.05 -7.30
C MET A 155 -18.32 12.58 -8.72
#